data_AF-A0AA42YSF0-F1
#
_entry.id   AF-A0AA42YSF0-F1
#
_cell.length_a   1.000
_cell.length_b   1.000
_cell.length_c   1.000
_cell.angle_alpha   90.00
_cell.angle_beta   90.00
_cell.angle_gamma   90.00
#
_symmetry.space_group_name_H-M   'P 1'
#
loop_
_entity.id
_entity.type
_entity.pdbx_description
1 polymer ?
#
loop_
_entity_poly.entity_id
_entity_poly.type
_entity_poly.pdbx_seq_one_letter_code
_entity_poly.pdbx_strand_id
1 'polypeptide(L)'
;AAPSLGAISIYPNFLFSMLWVAPFLIITGIQLLCSETTLFSDLQNGDWRMVWLPALAALFCGFFWELWNVNSLAHWEYSVPFVQRFHIFEMPILGYAGYLPFGLECMVVSLMFGKVMGEEGYS
;
A
#
# COMPACT_ATOMS: atom_id res chain seq x y z
N ALA A 1 7.68 -12.00 -3.95
CA ALA A 1 7.67 -10.58 -3.56
C ALA A 1 9.03 -9.91 -3.81
N ALA A 2 10.12 -10.29 -3.13
CA ALA A 2 11.43 -9.66 -3.38
C ALA A 2 12.00 -9.90 -4.80
N PRO A 3 11.96 -11.12 -5.38
CA PRO A 3 12.45 -11.34 -6.74
C PRO A 3 11.64 -10.61 -7.80
N SER A 4 10.34 -10.42 -7.57
CA SER A 4 9.46 -9.70 -8.49
C SER A 4 9.83 -8.22 -8.58
N LEU A 5 10.29 -7.58 -7.49
CA LEU A 5 10.75 -6.19 -7.53
C LEU A 5 12.00 -6.03 -8.42
N GLY A 6 12.96 -6.96 -8.33
CA GLY A 6 14.13 -6.95 -9.22
C GLY A 6 13.80 -7.24 -10.68
N ALA A 7 12.78 -8.08 -10.92
CA ALA A 7 12.33 -8.44 -12.26
C ALA A 7 11.47 -7.35 -12.96
N ILE A 8 11.02 -6.31 -12.24
CA ILE A 8 10.25 -5.19 -12.83
C ILE A 8 11.02 -4.53 -13.98
N SER A 9 12.33 -4.39 -13.86
CA SER A 9 13.16 -3.79 -14.91
C SER A 9 13.17 -4.59 -16.21
N ILE A 10 12.82 -5.88 -16.16
CA ILE A 10 12.80 -6.79 -17.31
C ILE A 10 11.37 -6.94 -17.85
N TYR A 11 10.37 -7.04 -16.96
CA TYR A 11 8.96 -7.25 -17.32
C TYR A 11 8.03 -6.21 -16.66
N PRO A 12 8.18 -4.91 -16.97
CA PRO A 12 7.45 -3.84 -16.27
C PRO A 12 5.94 -3.92 -16.49
N ASN A 13 5.51 -4.33 -17.68
CA ASN A 13 4.09 -4.41 -18.04
C ASN A 13 3.28 -5.43 -17.23
N PHE A 14 3.94 -6.45 -16.68
CA PHE A 14 3.26 -7.51 -15.91
C PHE A 14 3.52 -7.38 -14.40
N LEU A 15 4.66 -6.84 -14.01
CA LEU A 15 5.07 -6.76 -12.61
C LEU A 15 4.78 -5.40 -11.96
N PHE A 16 4.19 -4.44 -12.68
CA PHE A 16 3.85 -3.12 -12.13
C PHE A 16 3.00 -3.19 -10.85
N SER A 17 2.06 -4.15 -10.77
CA SER A 17 1.20 -4.34 -9.60
C SER A 17 1.98 -4.83 -8.38
N MET A 18 3.07 -5.58 -8.59
CA MET A 18 3.95 -6.04 -7.51
C MET A 18 4.69 -4.89 -6.85
N LEU A 19 4.85 -3.73 -7.50
CA LEU A 19 5.43 -2.55 -6.86
C LEU A 19 4.63 -2.11 -5.62
N TRP A 20 3.30 -2.24 -5.68
CA TRP A 20 2.40 -1.81 -4.61
C TRP A 20 2.15 -2.89 -3.55
N VAL A 21 2.30 -4.17 -3.92
CA VAL A 21 1.98 -5.29 -3.03
C VAL A 21 3.23 -5.91 -2.40
N ALA A 22 4.35 -5.94 -3.13
CA ALA A 22 5.55 -6.64 -2.68
C ALA A 22 6.19 -6.03 -1.41
N PRO A 23 6.31 -4.70 -1.24
CA PRO A 23 6.89 -4.13 -0.03
C PRO A 23 6.10 -4.55 1.22
N PHE A 24 4.77 -4.40 1.19
CA PHE A 24 3.87 -4.89 2.24
C PHE A 24 4.10 -6.38 2.57
N LEU A 25 4.15 -7.24 1.54
CA LEU A 25 4.39 -8.69 1.74
C LEU A 25 5.77 -9.00 2.31
N ILE A 26 6.81 -8.27 1.89
CA ILE A 26 8.19 -8.47 2.38
C ILE A 26 8.25 -8.09 3.85
N ILE A 27 7.76 -6.92 4.22
CA ILE A 27 7.82 -6.42 5.58
C ILE A 27 7.01 -7.33 6.52
N THR A 28 5.77 -7.66 6.14
CA THR A 28 4.93 -8.57 6.93
C THR A 28 5.54 -9.97 7.01
N GLY A 29 6.15 -10.46 5.93
CA GLY A 29 6.86 -11.74 5.91
C GLY A 29 8.06 -11.77 6.87
N ILE A 30 8.82 -10.67 6.95
CA ILE A 30 9.93 -10.54 7.91
C ILE A 30 9.39 -10.56 9.35
N GLN A 31 8.33 -9.79 9.63
CA GLN A 31 7.70 -9.79 10.97
C GLN A 31 7.23 -11.18 11.40
N LEU A 32 6.60 -11.93 10.48
CA LEU A 32 6.17 -13.31 10.73
C LEU A 32 7.37 -14.22 11.04
N LEU A 33 8.47 -14.11 10.30
CA LEU A 33 9.67 -14.91 10.53
C LEU A 33 10.36 -14.55 11.86
N CYS A 34 10.28 -13.30 12.28
CA CYS A 34 10.76 -12.82 13.57
C CYS A 34 9.81 -13.15 14.74
N SER A 35 8.68 -13.85 14.50
CA SER A 35 7.63 -14.13 15.49
C SER A 35 7.08 -12.89 16.18
N GLU A 36 7.06 -11.77 15.45
CA GLU A 36 6.55 -10.51 15.96
C GLU A 36 5.02 -10.42 15.85
N THR A 37 4.42 -9.52 16.65
CA THR A 37 3.05 -9.07 16.42
C THR A 37 2.93 -8.48 15.01
N THR A 38 1.98 -9.02 14.24
CA THR A 38 1.70 -8.60 12.88
C THR A 38 0.36 -7.89 12.81
N LEU A 39 0.11 -7.19 11.70
CA LEU A 39 -1.20 -6.60 11.39
C LEU A 39 -2.36 -7.62 11.44
N PHE A 40 -2.07 -8.92 11.34
CA PHE A 40 -3.06 -10.00 11.38
C PHE A 40 -3.24 -10.63 12.77
N SER A 41 -2.46 -10.22 13.78
CA SER A 41 -2.53 -10.80 15.13
C SER A 41 -3.89 -10.54 15.79
N ASP A 42 -4.48 -9.36 15.61
CA ASP A 42 -5.80 -9.01 16.15
C ASP A 42 -6.98 -9.53 15.32
N LEU A 43 -6.70 -10.02 14.11
CA LEU A 43 -7.72 -10.57 13.22
C LEU A 43 -8.37 -11.83 13.82
N GLN A 44 -7.61 -12.59 14.61
CA GLN A 44 -8.10 -13.77 15.33
C GLN A 44 -9.13 -13.41 16.40
N ASN A 45 -9.08 -12.18 16.92
CA ASN A 45 -10.02 -11.65 17.92
C ASN A 45 -11.25 -10.99 17.28
N GLY A 46 -11.36 -11.00 15.94
CA GLY A 46 -12.45 -10.37 15.21
C GLY A 46 -12.28 -8.85 15.04
N ASP A 47 -11.13 -8.29 15.39
CA ASP A 47 -10.83 -6.89 15.16
C ASP A 47 -10.09 -6.68 13.84
N TRP A 48 -10.82 -6.17 12.85
CA TRP A 48 -10.31 -5.91 11.51
C TRP A 48 -9.95 -4.44 11.31
N ARG A 49 -10.08 -3.60 12.35
CA ARG A 49 -9.84 -2.15 12.28
C ARG A 49 -8.44 -1.83 11.79
N MET A 50 -7.44 -2.59 12.26
CA MET A 50 -6.03 -2.51 11.83
C MET A 50 -5.81 -2.77 10.34
N VAL A 51 -6.79 -3.35 9.63
CA VAL A 51 -6.71 -3.64 8.19
C VAL A 51 -7.53 -2.64 7.39
N TRP A 52 -8.82 -2.49 7.68
CA TRP A 52 -9.71 -1.69 6.83
C TRP A 52 -9.56 -0.18 7.05
N LEU A 53 -9.24 0.28 8.28
CA LEU A 53 -9.04 1.71 8.54
C LEU A 53 -7.86 2.28 7.75
N PRO A 54 -6.64 1.72 7.80
CA PRO A 54 -5.52 2.27 7.04
C PRO A 54 -5.72 2.15 5.53
N ALA A 55 -6.35 1.06 5.06
CA ALA A 55 -6.69 0.90 3.64
C ALA A 55 -7.68 1.98 3.16
N LEU A 56 -8.73 2.27 3.94
CA LEU A 56 -9.67 3.35 3.60
C LEU A 56 -9.03 4.74 3.74
N ALA A 57 -8.25 4.97 4.80
CA ALA A 57 -7.55 6.23 5.00
C ALA A 57 -6.62 6.54 3.82
N ALA A 58 -5.86 5.54 3.35
CA ALA A 58 -5.03 5.67 2.17
C ALA A 58 -5.85 5.89 0.88
N LEU A 59 -7.01 5.24 0.74
CA LEU A 59 -7.90 5.46 -0.41
C LEU A 59 -8.46 6.89 -0.44
N PHE A 60 -8.91 7.43 0.69
CA PHE A 60 -9.37 8.81 0.79
C PHE A 60 -8.21 9.79 0.55
N CYS A 61 -7.04 9.52 1.13
CA CYS A 61 -5.84 10.32 0.88
C CYS A 61 -5.49 10.35 -0.62
N GLY A 62 -5.47 9.18 -1.26
CA GLY A 62 -5.24 9.02 -2.68
C GLY A 62 -6.25 9.79 -3.54
N PHE A 63 -7.53 9.75 -3.17
CA PHE A 63 -8.56 10.55 -3.83
C PHE A 63 -8.26 12.06 -3.77
N PHE A 64 -7.84 12.58 -2.61
CA PHE A 64 -7.46 13.99 -2.50
C PHE A 64 -6.17 14.32 -3.25
N TRP A 65 -5.19 13.41 -3.28
CA TRP A 65 -4.00 13.57 -4.12
C TRP A 65 -4.35 13.71 -5.59
N GLU A 66 -5.24 12.86 -6.11
CA GLU A 66 -5.70 12.96 -7.50
C GLU A 66 -6.51 14.23 -7.76
N LEU A 67 -7.35 14.66 -6.81
CA LEU A 67 -8.09 15.92 -6.90
C LEU A 67 -7.15 17.13 -7.03
N TRP A 68 -6.07 17.16 -6.24
CA TRP A 68 -5.07 18.22 -6.31
C TRP A 68 -4.17 18.10 -7.55
N ASN A 69 -3.94 16.87 -8.02
CA ASN A 69 -3.16 16.60 -9.22
C ASN A 69 -3.76 17.28 -10.46
N VAL A 70 -5.09 17.22 -10.63
CA VAL A 70 -5.78 17.83 -11.79
C VAL A 70 -5.55 19.33 -11.94
N ASN A 71 -5.36 20.04 -10.83
CA ASN A 71 -5.20 21.50 -10.82
C ASN A 71 -3.74 21.94 -10.61
N SER A 72 -2.79 21.02 -10.65
CA SER A 72 -1.37 21.32 -10.46
C SER A 72 -0.70 21.73 -11.77
N LEU A 73 0.19 22.72 -11.72
CA LEU A 73 1.07 23.08 -12.85
C LEU A 73 2.03 21.93 -13.23
N ALA A 74 2.38 21.09 -12.26
CA ALA A 74 3.12 19.86 -12.44
C ALA A 74 2.22 18.71 -11.99
N HIS A 75 1.55 18.07 -12.94
CA HIS A 75 0.66 16.94 -12.71
C HIS A 75 1.32 15.61 -13.08
N TRP A 76 0.88 14.56 -12.43
CA TRP A 76 1.24 13.19 -12.70
C TRP A 76 0.33 12.64 -13.80
N GLU A 77 0.92 12.26 -14.93
CA GLU A 77 0.23 11.49 -15.96
C GLU A 77 0.50 10.01 -15.76
N TYR A 78 -0.55 9.26 -15.44
CA TYR A 78 -0.42 7.83 -15.18
C TYR A 78 -0.43 7.06 -16.49
N SER A 79 0.57 6.21 -16.70
CA SER A 79 0.63 5.23 -17.79
C SER A 79 0.56 3.81 -17.22
N VAL A 80 -0.66 3.32 -16.94
CA VAL A 80 -0.86 1.98 -16.35
C VAL A 80 -1.14 0.94 -17.43
N PRO A 81 -0.26 -0.04 -17.67
CA PRO A 81 -0.46 -1.05 -18.72
C PRO A 81 -1.80 -1.79 -18.57
N PHE A 82 -2.51 -2.00 -19.69
CA PHE A 82 -3.74 -2.80 -19.81
C PHE A 82 -5.00 -2.26 -19.11
N VAL A 83 -4.89 -1.27 -18.22
CA VAL A 83 -6.02 -0.80 -17.38
C VAL A 83 -6.33 0.69 -17.51
N GLN A 84 -5.91 1.33 -18.61
CA GLN A 84 -6.24 2.73 -18.94
C GLN A 84 -7.69 2.92 -19.37
N ARG A 85 -8.63 2.54 -18.53
CA ARG A 85 -10.07 2.75 -18.76
C ARG A 85 -10.73 3.19 -17.47
N PHE A 86 -11.84 3.93 -17.60
CA PHE A 86 -12.63 4.46 -16.49
C PHE A 86 -11.80 5.34 -15.55
N HIS A 87 -11.31 6.46 -16.08
CA HIS A 87 -10.55 7.42 -15.31
C HIS A 87 -11.44 8.19 -14.34
N ILE A 88 -10.95 8.32 -13.11
CA ILE A 88 -11.46 9.24 -12.10
C ILE A 88 -10.31 10.21 -11.87
N PHE A 89 -10.46 11.46 -12.34
CA PHE A 89 -9.34 12.39 -12.53
C PHE A 89 -8.32 11.85 -13.55
N GLU A 90 -7.02 11.95 -13.28
CA GLU A 90 -5.95 11.47 -14.16
C GLU A 90 -5.65 9.97 -13.97
N MET A 91 -6.20 9.35 -12.92
CA MET A 91 -5.92 7.95 -12.59
C MET A 91 -7.05 7.00 -13.06
N PRO A 92 -6.72 5.86 -13.69
CA PRO A 92 -7.72 4.81 -13.96
C PRO A 92 -8.25 4.22 -12.65
N ILE A 93 -9.52 3.80 -12.62
CA ILE A 93 -10.16 3.25 -11.41
C ILE A 93 -9.39 2.09 -10.77
N LEU A 94 -8.74 1.27 -11.60
CA LEU A 94 -7.92 0.15 -11.15
C LEU A 94 -6.59 0.60 -10.52
N GLY A 95 -6.13 1.82 -10.82
CA GLY A 95 -5.00 2.45 -10.14
C GLY A 95 -5.28 2.71 -8.66
N TYR A 96 -6.51 3.09 -8.31
CA TYR A 96 -6.89 3.33 -6.90
C TYR A 96 -6.79 2.08 -6.03
N ALA A 97 -6.86 0.88 -6.61
CA ALA A 97 -6.65 -0.37 -5.88
C ALA A 97 -5.24 -0.46 -5.28
N GLY A 98 -4.26 0.29 -5.79
CA GLY A 98 -2.91 0.41 -5.23
C GLY A 98 -2.87 1.13 -3.87
N TYR A 99 -3.82 2.03 -3.58
CA TYR A 99 -3.89 2.70 -2.28
C TYR A 99 -4.26 1.74 -1.14
N LEU A 100 -4.98 0.65 -1.44
CA LEU A 100 -5.37 -0.34 -0.43
C LEU A 100 -4.14 -1.04 0.20
N PRO A 101 -3.25 -1.72 -0.56
CA PRO A 101 -2.04 -2.30 0.00
C PRO A 101 -1.07 -1.24 0.51
N PHE A 102 -1.04 -0.04 -0.09
CA PHE A 102 -0.21 1.07 0.39
C PHE A 102 -0.61 1.50 1.82
N GLY A 103 -1.90 1.61 2.11
CA GLY A 103 -2.36 1.90 3.48
C GLY A 103 -1.91 0.85 4.48
N LEU A 104 -2.01 -0.43 4.12
CA LEU A 104 -1.53 -1.54 4.95
C LEU A 104 0.00 -1.48 5.14
N GLU A 105 0.75 -1.14 4.10
CA GLU A 105 2.19 -0.94 4.17
C GLU A 105 2.55 0.17 5.18
N CYS A 106 1.89 1.33 5.10
CA CYS A 106 2.10 2.42 6.05
C CYS A 106 1.83 1.98 7.49
N MET A 107 0.78 1.18 7.72
CA MET A 107 0.46 0.67 9.05
C MET A 107 1.54 -0.27 9.58
N VAL A 108 1.98 -1.22 8.75
CA VAL A 108 3.04 -2.18 9.12
C VAL A 108 4.36 -1.46 9.40
N VAL A 109 4.71 -0.45 8.60
CA VAL A 109 5.90 0.40 8.84
C VAL A 109 5.76 1.21 10.12
N SER A 110 4.58 1.78 10.39
CA SER A 110 4.32 2.53 11.63
C SER A 110 4.48 1.64 12.87
N LEU A 111 3.98 0.41 12.84
CA LEU A 111 4.17 -0.56 13.91
C LEU A 111 5.65 -0.92 14.13
N MET A 112 6.43 -1.05 13.06
CA MET A 112 7.88 -1.25 13.17
C MET A 112 8.58 -0.06 13.79
N PHE A 113 8.23 1.16 13.37
CA PHE A 113 8.82 2.38 13.92
C PHE A 113 8.50 2.55 15.40
N GLY A 114 7.25 2.33 15.81
CA GLY A 114 6.86 2.38 17.22
C GLY A 114 7.68 1.42 18.08
N LYS A 115 7.90 0.19 17.59
CA LYS A 115 8.78 -0.80 18.25
C LYS A 115 10.23 -0.30 18.36
N VAL A 116 10.80 0.26 17.29
CA VAL A 116 12.17 0.79 17.28
C VAL A 116 12.32 1.96 18.26
N MET A 117 11.29 2.78 18.40
CA MET A 117 11.28 3.93 19.31
C MET A 117 10.97 3.55 20.78
N GLY A 118 10.68 2.29 21.06
CA GLY A 118 10.32 1.83 22.41
C GLY A 118 8.93 2.30 22.86
N GLU A 119 8.09 2.75 21.93
CA GLU A 119 6.68 3.06 22.20
C GLU A 119 5.89 1.73 22.22
N GLU A 120 5.99 1.00 23.34
CA GLU A 120 5.09 -0.11 23.61
C GLU A 120 3.67 0.43 23.88
N GLY A 121 2.79 0.27 22.89
CA GLY A 121 1.35 0.16 23.12
C GLY A 121 0.50 1.31 22.61
N TYR A 122 -0.15 1.08 21.47
CA TYR A 122 -1.57 1.40 21.39
C TYR A 122 -2.33 0.13 21.78
N SER A 123 -2.65 0.01 23.07
CA SER A 123 -3.71 -0.87 23.56
C SER A 123 -5.07 -0.28 23.27
#